data_AF-U2ZRD2-F1
#
_entry.id   AF-U2ZRD2-F1
#
_cell.length_a   1.000
_cell.length_b   1.000
_cell.length_c   1.000
_cell.angle_alpha   90.00
_cell.angle_beta   90.00
_cell.angle_gamma   90.00
#
_symmetry.space_group_name_H-M   'P 1'
#
loop_
_entity.id
_entity.type
_entity.pdbx_description
1 polymer ?
#
loop_
_entity_poly.entity_id
_entity_poly.type
_entity_poly.pdbx_seq_one_letter_code
_entity_poly.pdbx_strand_id
1 'polypeptide(L)'
;MFGLMVLLAPLGGRPALAQTVTNTATIIAPTGLTEDNTTDNSAADSDNVLVQLTIIKRVTNDNGGDATATSFGITTSAGTLSFGANTGTATNAVYTSTILNVEPGTYSLSELDTAGYTEGTWTCSGTGFSAVSGAFGAGSVTLAESAQVTCEITNDDQGATLTLIKNVDNSGGGTATADQWTLTAIGPQTLSGVTGNASVTNVAVLPGSYSLAESGGPADSGNVDPDYTNAGWDCGPAGSGLTAVNVVLGASVSCTLTNVFVGY
;
A
#
# COMPACT_ATOMS: atom_id res chain seq x y z
N MET A 1 47.15 -63.58 -93.52
CA MET A 1 46.96 -63.85 -92.08
C MET A 1 47.40 -62.61 -91.32
N PHE A 2 46.45 -61.79 -90.88
CA PHE A 2 46.54 -60.84 -89.76
C PHE A 2 45.10 -60.45 -89.43
N GLY A 3 44.59 -60.93 -88.30
CA GLY A 3 43.29 -60.55 -87.76
C GLY A 3 43.43 -59.35 -86.82
N LEU A 4 42.40 -58.52 -86.72
CA LEU A 4 42.33 -57.48 -85.70
C LEU A 4 40.88 -57.28 -85.21
N MET A 5 40.60 -57.98 -84.12
CA MET A 5 39.94 -57.55 -82.87
C MET A 5 38.91 -56.41 -82.95
N VAL A 6 37.64 -56.78 -82.71
CA VAL A 6 36.53 -55.88 -82.37
C VAL A 6 36.68 -55.44 -80.91
N LEU A 7 36.66 -54.13 -80.65
CA LEU A 7 36.57 -53.56 -79.31
C LEU A 7 35.15 -53.02 -79.09
N LEU A 8 34.40 -53.59 -78.14
CA LEU A 8 33.13 -53.02 -77.67
C LEU A 8 33.43 -51.88 -76.68
N ALA A 9 32.87 -50.69 -76.94
CA ALA A 9 32.88 -49.58 -75.99
C ALA A 9 31.67 -49.69 -75.02
N PRO A 10 31.82 -49.36 -73.72
CA PRO A 10 30.73 -49.42 -72.76
C PRO A 10 29.75 -48.24 -72.91
N LEU A 11 28.47 -48.51 -72.62
CA LEU A 11 27.40 -47.52 -72.55
C LEU A 11 27.68 -46.51 -71.41
N GLY A 12 28.01 -45.27 -71.77
CA GLY A 12 28.08 -44.15 -70.82
C GLY A 12 26.69 -43.74 -70.34
N GLY A 13 26.46 -43.80 -69.03
CA GLY A 13 25.21 -43.35 -68.40
C GLY A 13 24.96 -41.85 -68.62
N ARG A 14 23.71 -41.48 -68.93
CA ARG A 14 23.28 -40.09 -69.07
C ARG A 14 23.32 -39.41 -67.69
N PRO A 15 23.89 -38.20 -67.54
CA PRO A 15 23.89 -37.48 -66.26
C PRO A 15 22.46 -37.06 -65.89
N ALA A 16 22.09 -37.26 -64.62
CA ALA A 16 20.83 -36.76 -64.07
C ALA A 16 20.90 -35.23 -63.99
N LEU A 17 19.89 -34.54 -64.54
CA LEU A 17 19.71 -33.11 -64.35
C LEU A 17 19.29 -32.85 -62.90
N ALA A 18 20.20 -32.37 -62.07
CA ALA A 18 19.85 -31.81 -60.76
C ALA A 18 19.28 -30.40 -60.99
N GLN A 19 17.97 -30.24 -60.82
CA GLN A 19 17.32 -28.93 -60.82
C GLN A 19 17.08 -28.52 -59.37
N THR A 20 17.74 -27.46 -58.93
CA THR A 20 17.50 -26.84 -57.62
C THR A 20 16.34 -25.86 -57.77
N VAL A 21 15.17 -26.20 -57.22
CA VAL A 21 14.05 -25.26 -57.11
C VAL A 21 14.24 -24.47 -55.83
N THR A 22 14.44 -23.16 -55.94
CA THR A 22 14.49 -22.25 -54.77
C THR A 22 13.15 -21.53 -54.69
N ASN A 23 12.34 -21.87 -53.69
CA ASN A 23 11.10 -21.14 -53.40
C ASN A 23 11.46 -19.98 -52.48
N THR A 24 11.29 -18.73 -52.94
CA THR A 24 11.55 -17.54 -52.12
C THR A 24 10.21 -17.02 -51.62
N ALA A 25 9.99 -17.06 -50.30
CA ALA A 25 8.83 -16.45 -49.66
C ALA A 25 9.26 -15.12 -49.03
N THR A 26 8.55 -14.04 -49.35
CA THR A 26 8.74 -12.74 -48.70
C THR A 26 7.75 -12.64 -47.54
N ILE A 27 8.25 -12.59 -46.31
CA ILE A 27 7.42 -12.29 -45.13
C ILE A 27 7.31 -10.76 -45.04
N ILE A 28 6.08 -10.24 -45.05
CA ILE A 28 5.80 -8.82 -44.80
C ILE A 28 5.44 -8.71 -43.32
N ALA A 29 6.21 -7.91 -42.56
CA ALA A 29 5.90 -7.65 -41.16
C ALA A 29 4.49 -7.03 -41.01
N PRO A 30 3.70 -7.44 -40.01
CA PRO A 30 2.43 -6.80 -39.71
C PRO A 30 2.61 -5.30 -39.48
N THR A 31 1.68 -4.49 -39.98
CA THR A 31 1.69 -3.03 -39.76
C THR A 31 1.60 -2.73 -38.27
N GLY A 32 2.60 -2.03 -37.72
CA GLY A 32 2.61 -1.59 -36.32
C GLY A 32 3.71 -2.21 -35.44
N LEU A 33 4.52 -3.13 -35.98
CA LEU A 33 5.69 -3.68 -35.31
C LEU A 33 6.97 -3.00 -35.81
N THR A 34 7.86 -2.61 -34.90
CA THR A 34 9.22 -2.15 -35.23
C THR A 34 10.17 -3.34 -35.14
N GLU A 35 10.73 -3.73 -36.28
CA GLU A 35 11.76 -4.76 -36.35
C GLU A 35 13.09 -4.21 -35.79
N ASP A 36 13.73 -4.97 -34.89
CA ASP A 36 15.02 -4.61 -34.26
C ASP A 36 16.23 -5.14 -35.07
N ASN A 37 16.03 -6.09 -35.99
CA ASN A 37 17.13 -6.74 -36.70
C ASN A 37 16.79 -7.27 -38.10
N THR A 38 17.15 -6.52 -39.14
CA THR A 38 16.98 -6.91 -40.57
C THR A 38 17.73 -8.15 -41.06
N THR A 39 18.45 -8.87 -40.20
CA THR A 39 19.35 -9.96 -40.60
C THR A 39 18.90 -11.37 -40.26
N ASP A 40 17.79 -11.57 -39.53
CA ASP A 40 17.39 -12.89 -39.02
C ASP A 40 15.95 -13.33 -39.33
N ASN A 41 15.29 -12.68 -40.30
CA ASN A 41 13.93 -12.95 -40.78
C ASN A 41 13.70 -14.43 -41.19
N SER A 42 13.43 -15.26 -40.18
CA SER A 42 13.24 -16.70 -40.27
C SER A 42 11.90 -17.07 -39.65
N ALA A 43 11.33 -18.22 -40.00
CA ALA A 43 10.01 -18.65 -39.50
C ALA A 43 9.94 -18.92 -37.97
N ALA A 44 11.04 -18.69 -37.24
CA ALA A 44 11.13 -18.75 -35.79
C ALA A 44 11.30 -17.36 -35.15
N ASP A 45 11.25 -16.30 -35.95
CA ASP A 45 11.31 -14.92 -35.50
C ASP A 45 10.03 -14.57 -34.72
N SER A 46 10.20 -14.22 -33.45
CA SER A 46 9.15 -13.63 -32.62
C SER A 46 9.60 -12.22 -32.28
N ASP A 47 9.14 -11.25 -33.06
CA ASP A 47 9.20 -9.84 -32.69
C ASP A 47 8.66 -9.70 -31.27
N ASN A 48 9.47 -9.20 -30.33
CA ASN A 48 9.03 -9.07 -28.95
C ASN A 48 7.96 -7.97 -28.85
N VAL A 49 6.68 -8.34 -28.89
CA VAL A 49 5.57 -7.39 -28.82
C VAL A 49 5.44 -6.91 -27.38
N LEU A 50 6.18 -5.87 -27.03
CA LEU A 50 6.05 -5.26 -25.70
C LEU A 50 4.67 -4.61 -25.55
N VAL A 51 4.10 -4.80 -24.36
CA VAL A 51 2.84 -4.23 -23.89
C VAL A 51 3.10 -3.33 -22.70
N GLN A 52 2.13 -2.47 -22.38
CA GLN A 52 2.30 -1.44 -21.36
C GLN A 52 1.52 -1.78 -20.10
N LEU A 53 2.22 -1.79 -18.97
CA LEU A 53 1.63 -1.83 -17.63
C LEU A 53 2.01 -0.56 -16.86
N THR A 54 1.02 0.13 -16.33
CA THR A 54 1.17 1.23 -15.38
C THR A 54 0.53 0.85 -14.05
N ILE A 55 1.16 1.22 -12.94
CA ILE A 55 0.61 1.03 -11.61
C ILE A 55 0.31 2.39 -10.98
N ILE A 56 -0.90 2.57 -10.46
CA ILE A 56 -1.32 3.73 -9.69
C ILE A 56 -1.50 3.33 -8.24
N LYS A 57 -0.87 4.07 -7.34
CA LYS A 57 -1.17 4.00 -5.91
C LYS A 57 -2.00 5.20 -5.51
N ARG A 58 -3.14 4.94 -4.89
CA ARG A 58 -3.95 5.95 -4.21
C ARG A 58 -3.79 5.81 -2.71
N VAL A 59 -3.69 6.95 -2.02
CA VAL A 59 -3.64 7.00 -0.56
C VAL A 59 -4.63 8.05 -0.09
N THR A 60 -5.60 7.63 0.70
CA THR A 60 -6.48 8.52 1.46
C THR A 60 -5.84 8.74 2.83
N ASN A 61 -5.63 10.00 3.17
CA ASN A 61 -4.94 10.52 4.35
C ASN A 61 -5.87 11.52 5.05
N ASP A 62 -7.12 11.13 5.29
CA ASP A 62 -8.16 12.01 5.83
C ASP A 62 -8.27 11.94 7.36
N ASN A 63 -7.48 11.08 7.99
CA ASN A 63 -7.39 10.92 9.44
C ASN A 63 -6.03 11.33 10.02
N GLY A 64 -5.26 12.13 9.26
CA GLY A 64 -4.01 12.74 9.71
C GLY A 64 -2.76 11.91 9.40
N GLY A 65 -2.91 10.81 8.65
CA GLY A 65 -1.80 10.12 8.05
C GLY A 65 -1.13 10.92 6.94
N ASP A 66 0.07 10.51 6.57
CA ASP A 66 0.92 11.17 5.58
C ASP A 66 1.64 10.17 4.67
N ALA A 67 1.19 8.92 4.63
CA ALA A 67 1.82 7.87 3.84
C ALA A 67 1.85 8.24 2.35
N THR A 68 2.92 7.79 1.70
CA THR A 68 3.12 7.94 0.26
C THR A 68 3.22 6.55 -0.37
N ALA A 69 3.34 6.46 -1.70
CA ALA A 69 3.50 5.16 -2.37
C ALA A 69 4.65 4.31 -1.81
N THR A 70 5.71 4.92 -1.27
CA THR A 70 6.85 4.17 -0.71
C THR A 70 6.51 3.46 0.61
N SER A 71 5.49 3.91 1.34
CA SER A 71 5.08 3.30 2.61
C SER A 71 4.57 1.87 2.43
N PHE A 72 4.01 1.57 1.26
CA PHE A 72 3.28 0.32 0.99
C PHE A 72 4.13 -0.74 0.29
N GLY A 73 5.43 -0.50 0.04
CA GLY A 73 6.33 -1.52 -0.52
C GLY A 73 5.83 -2.23 -1.78
N ILE A 74 5.23 -1.47 -2.72
CA ILE A 74 4.57 -2.03 -3.90
C ILE A 74 5.59 -2.72 -4.81
N THR A 75 5.28 -3.96 -5.22
CA THR A 75 6.12 -4.77 -6.11
C THR A 75 5.30 -5.49 -7.18
N THR A 76 5.96 -5.84 -8.28
CA THR A 76 5.40 -6.64 -9.37
C THR A 76 6.49 -7.49 -10.01
N SER A 77 6.12 -8.66 -10.56
CA SER A 77 7.03 -9.43 -11.41
C SER A 77 7.26 -8.80 -12.79
N ALA A 78 6.53 -7.75 -13.16
CA ALA A 78 6.68 -7.03 -14.43
C ALA A 78 7.96 -6.17 -14.50
N GLY A 79 8.66 -5.97 -13.38
CA GLY A 79 9.91 -5.22 -13.33
C GLY A 79 9.98 -4.26 -12.15
N THR A 80 11.01 -3.43 -12.12
CA THR A 80 11.23 -2.44 -11.06
C THR A 80 10.31 -1.23 -11.26
N LEU A 81 9.59 -0.87 -10.20
CA LEU A 81 8.72 0.30 -10.19
C LEU A 81 9.48 1.57 -9.77
N SER A 82 9.14 2.67 -10.42
CA SER A 82 9.49 4.03 -9.99
C SER A 82 8.23 4.88 -10.00
N PHE A 83 7.84 5.44 -8.87
CA PHE A 83 6.66 6.31 -8.77
C PHE A 83 7.03 7.78 -8.97
N GLY A 84 6.18 8.50 -9.70
CA GLY A 84 6.27 9.96 -9.83
C GLY A 84 5.82 10.69 -8.56
N ALA A 85 5.85 12.02 -8.62
CA ALA A 85 5.34 12.89 -7.56
C ALA A 85 3.81 12.71 -7.38
N ASN A 86 3.30 13.10 -6.21
CA ASN A 86 1.86 13.15 -5.96
C ASN A 86 1.18 14.11 -6.95
N THR A 87 0.17 13.62 -7.66
CA THR A 87 -0.67 14.40 -8.60
C THR A 87 -2.06 14.74 -8.05
N GLY A 88 -2.42 14.16 -6.90
CA GLY A 88 -3.65 14.45 -6.17
C GLY A 88 -3.47 15.55 -5.13
N THR A 89 -4.29 15.51 -4.08
CA THR A 89 -4.12 16.38 -2.91
C THR A 89 -3.29 15.68 -1.83
N ALA A 90 -2.97 16.36 -0.73
CA ALA A 90 -2.34 15.70 0.43
C ALA A 90 -3.26 14.63 1.04
N THR A 91 -4.58 14.92 1.09
CA THR A 91 -5.61 14.01 1.62
C THR A 91 -5.95 12.88 0.67
N ASN A 92 -6.00 13.13 -0.64
CA ASN A 92 -6.31 12.12 -1.66
C ASN A 92 -5.14 12.05 -2.64
N ALA A 93 -4.05 11.42 -2.20
CA ALA A 93 -2.81 11.37 -2.94
C ALA A 93 -2.88 10.33 -4.06
N VAL A 94 -2.27 10.64 -5.20
CA VAL A 94 -2.23 9.77 -6.39
C VAL A 94 -0.81 9.74 -6.93
N TYR A 95 -0.21 8.56 -6.93
CA TYR A 95 1.14 8.29 -7.40
C TYR A 95 1.09 7.33 -8.58
N THR A 96 1.65 7.74 -9.72
CA THR A 96 1.68 6.92 -10.94
C THR A 96 3.09 6.41 -11.17
N SER A 97 3.23 5.11 -11.44
CA SER A 97 4.51 4.52 -11.80
C SER A 97 4.96 4.98 -13.19
N THR A 98 6.25 4.85 -13.48
CA THR A 98 6.74 4.78 -14.85
C THR A 98 6.07 3.61 -15.57
N ILE A 99 5.88 3.75 -16.88
CA ILE A 99 5.36 2.67 -17.72
C ILE A 99 6.37 1.52 -17.74
N LEU A 100 5.90 0.31 -17.47
CA LEU A 100 6.65 -0.92 -17.70
C LEU A 100 6.31 -1.44 -19.09
N ASN A 101 7.34 -1.64 -19.91
CA ASN A 101 7.21 -2.30 -21.21
C ASN A 101 7.64 -3.76 -21.03
N VAL A 102 6.70 -4.68 -21.16
CA VAL A 102 6.87 -6.10 -20.84
C VAL A 102 6.27 -6.97 -21.92
N GLU A 103 6.65 -8.24 -21.99
CA GLU A 103 6.02 -9.18 -22.92
C GLU A 103 4.56 -9.49 -22.50
N PRO A 104 3.71 -10.04 -23.36
CA PRO A 104 2.42 -10.57 -22.93
C PRO A 104 2.61 -11.70 -21.91
N GLY A 105 1.81 -11.71 -20.85
CA GLY A 105 2.00 -12.65 -19.76
C GLY A 105 1.20 -12.30 -18.50
N THR A 106 1.35 -13.15 -17.48
CA THR A 106 0.74 -12.93 -16.17
C THR A 106 1.76 -12.36 -15.20
N TYR A 107 1.41 -11.23 -14.57
CA TYR A 107 2.27 -10.52 -13.64
C TYR A 107 1.65 -10.48 -12.26
N SER A 108 2.48 -10.66 -11.23
CA SER A 108 2.07 -10.49 -9.84
C SER A 108 1.96 -9.00 -9.49
N LEU A 109 1.04 -8.66 -8.61
CA LEU A 109 0.88 -7.34 -8.00
C LEU A 109 0.84 -7.56 -6.48
N SER A 110 1.68 -6.86 -5.74
CA SER A 110 1.74 -7.00 -4.29
C SER A 110 2.04 -5.67 -3.65
N GLU A 111 1.40 -5.39 -2.52
CA GLU A 111 1.80 -4.37 -1.58
C GLU A 111 1.91 -4.96 -0.17
N LEU A 112 2.63 -4.27 0.70
CA LEU A 112 2.79 -4.59 2.11
C LEU A 112 1.68 -3.95 2.93
N ASP A 113 1.27 -4.66 3.98
CA ASP A 113 0.47 -4.10 5.07
C ASP A 113 1.22 -2.92 5.69
N THR A 114 0.50 -1.82 5.90
CA THR A 114 1.00 -0.59 6.50
C THR A 114 0.14 -0.26 7.71
N ALA A 115 0.72 -0.40 8.91
CA ALA A 115 0.01 -0.16 10.16
C ALA A 115 -0.73 1.19 10.16
N GLY A 116 -2.01 1.17 10.53
CA GLY A 116 -2.86 2.35 10.55
C GLY A 116 -3.50 2.71 9.21
N TYR A 117 -3.36 1.87 8.18
CA TYR A 117 -4.08 1.98 6.91
C TYR A 117 -4.94 0.75 6.66
N THR A 118 -6.07 0.92 6.00
CA THR A 118 -6.94 -0.15 5.51
C THR A 118 -6.62 -0.40 4.04
N GLU A 119 -6.38 -1.65 3.67
CA GLU A 119 -6.03 -2.02 2.30
C GLU A 119 -7.26 -2.19 1.41
N GLY A 120 -7.15 -1.68 0.19
CA GLY A 120 -8.09 -1.96 -0.88
C GLY A 120 -7.77 -3.27 -1.61
N THR A 121 -8.41 -3.43 -2.77
CA THR A 121 -8.12 -4.52 -3.70
C THR A 121 -7.53 -3.95 -4.99
N TRP A 122 -6.69 -4.73 -5.66
CA TRP A 122 -6.22 -4.38 -7.00
C TRP A 122 -7.37 -4.31 -7.99
N THR A 123 -7.46 -3.22 -8.75
CA THR A 123 -8.34 -3.05 -9.89
C THR A 123 -7.50 -2.68 -11.11
N CYS A 124 -7.89 -3.09 -12.32
CA CYS A 124 -7.21 -2.62 -13.53
C CYS A 124 -8.20 -2.15 -14.58
N SER A 125 -7.75 -1.24 -15.43
CA SER A 125 -8.48 -0.64 -16.54
C SER A 125 -7.60 -0.59 -17.79
N GLY A 126 -8.22 -0.30 -18.94
CA GLY A 126 -7.54 -0.25 -20.23
C GLY A 126 -8.00 -1.37 -21.16
N THR A 127 -7.11 -1.82 -22.04
CA THR A 127 -7.41 -2.82 -23.08
C THR A 127 -6.44 -3.99 -23.05
N GLY A 128 -6.88 -5.15 -23.54
CA GLY A 128 -6.01 -6.32 -23.73
C GLY A 128 -5.60 -7.01 -22.43
N PHE A 129 -6.41 -6.97 -21.37
CA PHE A 129 -6.15 -7.73 -20.16
C PHE A 129 -7.30 -8.66 -19.80
N SER A 130 -6.96 -9.70 -19.05
CA SER A 130 -7.91 -10.61 -18.42
C SER A 130 -7.54 -10.77 -16.94
N ALA A 131 -8.55 -11.16 -16.16
CA ALA A 131 -8.50 -11.45 -14.72
C ALA A 131 -7.58 -10.51 -13.92
N VAL A 132 -8.18 -9.53 -13.26
CA VAL A 132 -7.56 -8.85 -12.11
C VAL A 132 -8.12 -9.51 -10.88
N SER A 133 -7.27 -10.16 -10.10
CA SER A 133 -7.71 -10.79 -8.85
C SER A 133 -6.63 -10.72 -7.81
N GLY A 134 -7.04 -10.54 -6.56
CA GLY A 134 -6.22 -10.85 -5.40
C GLY A 134 -6.35 -9.83 -4.28
N ALA A 135 -6.08 -10.31 -3.07
CA ALA A 135 -5.84 -9.45 -1.92
C ALA A 135 -4.62 -8.54 -2.20
N PHE A 136 -4.48 -7.45 -1.44
CA PHE A 136 -3.41 -6.47 -1.58
C PHE A 136 -2.01 -7.11 -1.74
N GLY A 137 -1.70 -8.17 -0.99
CA GLY A 137 -0.41 -8.86 -1.03
C GLY A 137 -0.27 -9.99 -2.08
N ALA A 138 -1.33 -10.33 -2.82
CA ALA A 138 -1.36 -11.49 -3.73
C ALA A 138 -2.20 -11.22 -4.99
N GLY A 139 -2.11 -10.02 -5.53
CA GLY A 139 -2.74 -9.61 -6.79
C GLY A 139 -2.09 -10.23 -8.03
N SER A 140 -2.83 -10.27 -9.13
CA SER A 140 -2.30 -10.58 -10.45
C SER A 140 -3.06 -9.89 -11.57
N VAL A 141 -2.39 -9.71 -12.70
CA VAL A 141 -2.98 -9.24 -13.96
C VAL A 141 -2.40 -10.03 -15.13
N THR A 142 -3.24 -10.44 -16.08
CA THR A 142 -2.79 -11.09 -17.32
C THR A 142 -2.92 -10.12 -18.49
N LEU A 143 -1.81 -9.88 -19.18
CA LEU A 143 -1.71 -8.99 -20.34
C LEU A 143 -1.65 -9.82 -21.62
N ALA A 144 -2.55 -9.55 -22.55
CA ALA A 144 -2.55 -10.10 -23.90
C ALA A 144 -1.72 -9.23 -24.84
N GLU A 145 -1.55 -9.66 -26.10
CA GLU A 145 -0.94 -8.83 -27.13
C GLU A 145 -1.66 -7.47 -27.26
N SER A 146 -0.88 -6.41 -27.50
CA SER A 146 -1.37 -5.02 -27.57
C SER A 146 -2.02 -4.49 -26.29
N ALA A 147 -1.73 -5.07 -25.12
CA ALA A 147 -2.26 -4.57 -23.85
C ALA A 147 -1.74 -3.17 -23.51
N GLN A 148 -2.66 -2.33 -23.03
CA GLN A 148 -2.35 -1.04 -22.42
C GLN A 148 -3.19 -0.93 -21.16
N VAL A 149 -2.55 -1.21 -20.02
CA VAL A 149 -3.26 -1.51 -18.77
C VAL A 149 -2.74 -0.63 -17.66
N THR A 150 -3.68 -0.09 -16.89
CA THR A 150 -3.39 0.61 -15.65
C THR A 150 -4.04 -0.16 -14.51
N CYS A 151 -3.21 -0.68 -13.60
CA CYS A 151 -3.67 -1.29 -12.36
C CYS A 151 -3.55 -0.29 -11.21
N GLU A 152 -4.51 -0.28 -10.30
CA GLU A 152 -4.51 0.60 -9.14
C GLU A 152 -4.91 -0.12 -7.86
N ILE A 153 -4.43 0.40 -6.74
CA ILE A 153 -4.83 0.02 -5.39
C ILE A 153 -4.93 1.27 -4.53
N THR A 154 -5.87 1.27 -3.58
CA THR A 154 -6.15 2.40 -2.68
C THR A 154 -6.01 1.94 -1.25
N ASN A 155 -5.36 2.74 -0.41
CA ASN A 155 -5.35 2.52 1.04
C ASN A 155 -5.82 3.77 1.75
N ASP A 156 -6.54 3.57 2.84
CA ASP A 156 -7.21 4.63 3.60
C ASP A 156 -6.70 4.63 5.03
N ASP A 157 -6.27 5.77 5.56
CA ASP A 157 -5.81 5.83 6.94
C ASP A 157 -6.97 5.58 7.90
N GLN A 158 -6.63 4.98 9.05
CA GLN A 158 -7.61 4.65 10.07
C GLN A 158 -7.64 5.76 11.12
N GLY A 159 -8.85 6.27 11.40
CA GLY A 159 -9.09 7.22 12.47
C GLY A 159 -8.65 6.70 13.83
N ALA A 160 -8.02 7.58 14.63
CA ALA A 160 -7.71 7.30 16.01
C ALA A 160 -8.75 7.92 16.95
N THR A 161 -8.91 7.33 18.13
CA THR A 161 -9.78 7.87 19.17
C THR A 161 -9.08 7.98 20.53
N LEU A 162 -9.46 9.00 21.30
CA LEU A 162 -8.97 9.21 22.66
C LEU A 162 -10.15 9.36 23.63
N THR A 163 -10.06 8.63 24.75
CA THR A 163 -10.98 8.73 25.89
C THR A 163 -10.21 9.12 27.15
N LEU A 164 -10.71 10.10 27.91
CA LEU A 164 -10.18 10.48 29.21
C LEU A 164 -11.18 10.09 30.31
N ILE A 165 -10.72 9.34 31.29
CA ILE A 165 -11.53 8.80 32.39
C ILE A 165 -10.98 9.32 33.70
N LYS A 166 -11.86 9.87 34.53
CA LYS A 166 -11.54 10.19 35.93
C LYS A 166 -12.01 9.04 36.80
N ASN A 167 -11.09 8.51 37.59
CA ASN A 167 -11.41 7.61 38.69
C ASN A 167 -11.07 8.29 40.02
N VAL A 168 -11.87 8.00 41.04
CA VAL A 168 -11.69 8.55 42.39
C VAL A 168 -11.74 7.40 43.37
N ASP A 169 -10.64 7.16 44.07
CA ASP A 169 -10.57 6.17 45.13
C ASP A 169 -10.85 6.83 46.48
N ASN A 170 -12.06 6.57 46.96
CA ASN A 170 -12.57 7.04 48.25
C ASN A 170 -12.48 5.98 49.35
N SER A 171 -11.74 4.88 49.14
CA SER A 171 -11.62 3.80 50.12
C SER A 171 -11.08 4.26 51.49
N GLY A 172 -10.31 5.35 51.52
CA GLY A 172 -9.83 6.00 52.74
C GLY A 172 -10.86 6.89 53.47
N GLY A 173 -12.11 6.94 53.02
CA GLY A 173 -13.19 7.73 53.65
C GLY A 173 -13.54 9.03 52.93
N GLY A 174 -12.93 9.30 51.76
CA GLY A 174 -13.26 10.42 50.90
C GLY A 174 -14.70 10.39 50.38
N THR A 175 -15.19 11.52 49.88
CA THR A 175 -16.56 11.64 49.34
C THR A 175 -16.63 12.27 47.95
N ALA A 176 -15.48 12.57 47.36
CA ALA A 176 -15.40 13.26 46.09
C ALA A 176 -15.98 12.44 44.94
N THR A 177 -16.54 13.14 43.97
CA THR A 177 -17.13 12.56 42.75
C THR A 177 -16.29 12.93 41.54
N ALA A 178 -16.23 12.04 40.55
CA ALA A 178 -15.32 12.18 39.40
C ALA A 178 -15.58 13.44 38.54
N ASP A 179 -16.81 13.97 38.57
CA ASP A 179 -17.22 15.18 37.87
C ASP A 179 -16.69 16.48 38.50
N GLN A 180 -16.11 16.41 39.70
CA GLN A 180 -15.43 17.55 40.32
C GLN A 180 -14.09 17.88 39.64
N TRP A 181 -13.55 16.97 38.82
CA TRP A 181 -12.32 17.17 38.06
C TRP A 181 -12.59 17.32 36.57
N THR A 182 -12.00 18.36 35.98
CA THR A 182 -11.94 18.53 34.52
C THR A 182 -10.64 17.95 33.99
N LEU A 183 -10.74 17.00 33.06
CA LEU A 183 -9.62 16.39 32.36
C LEU A 183 -9.32 17.15 31.08
N THR A 184 -8.04 17.23 30.73
CA THR A 184 -7.57 17.87 29.51
C THR A 184 -6.52 17.01 28.81
N ALA A 185 -6.57 17.02 27.49
CA ALA A 185 -5.52 16.48 26.63
C ALA A 185 -5.18 17.54 25.57
N ILE A 186 -3.93 18.00 25.55
CA ILE A 186 -3.48 19.07 24.65
C ILE A 186 -2.43 18.48 23.69
N GLY A 187 -2.74 18.50 22.40
CA GLY A 187 -1.86 18.00 21.34
C GLY A 187 -2.29 18.55 19.98
N PRO A 188 -2.25 17.73 18.91
CA PRO A 188 -2.82 18.07 17.60
C PRO A 188 -4.27 18.55 17.68
N GLN A 189 -5.02 18.04 18.64
CA GLN A 189 -6.35 18.50 19.03
C GLN A 189 -6.39 18.76 20.54
N THR A 190 -7.25 19.67 20.99
CA THR A 190 -7.47 19.89 22.44
C THR A 190 -8.80 19.28 22.86
N LEU A 191 -8.76 18.43 23.87
CA LEU A 191 -9.93 17.86 24.55
C LEU A 191 -10.02 18.45 25.96
N SER A 192 -11.24 18.73 26.40
CA SER A 192 -11.51 19.18 27.76
C SER A 192 -12.92 18.78 28.19
N GLY A 193 -13.04 18.27 29.42
CA GLY A 193 -14.33 17.88 29.97
C GLY A 193 -14.20 16.97 31.18
N VAL A 194 -15.35 16.67 31.79
CA VAL A 194 -15.45 15.68 32.86
C VAL A 194 -15.65 14.28 32.29
N THR A 195 -15.30 13.25 33.06
CA THR A 195 -15.45 11.85 32.63
C THR A 195 -16.88 11.55 32.16
N GLY A 196 -17.01 10.81 31.05
CA GLY A 196 -18.31 10.47 30.45
C GLY A 196 -18.90 11.55 29.52
N ASN A 197 -18.35 12.77 29.49
CA ASN A 197 -18.76 13.75 28.48
C ASN A 197 -18.31 13.33 27.08
N ALA A 198 -19.13 13.61 26.07
CA ALA A 198 -18.79 13.38 24.67
C ALA A 198 -17.52 14.15 24.21
N SER A 199 -17.16 15.25 24.88
CA SER A 199 -15.94 16.01 24.59
C SER A 199 -14.64 15.31 25.03
N VAL A 200 -14.73 14.22 25.79
CA VAL A 200 -13.59 13.42 26.26
C VAL A 200 -13.82 11.91 26.15
N THR A 201 -14.91 11.46 25.52
CA THR A 201 -15.26 10.05 25.39
C THR A 201 -15.30 9.65 23.93
N ASN A 202 -14.45 8.70 23.54
CA ASN A 202 -14.30 8.19 22.17
C ASN A 202 -14.20 9.31 21.13
N VAL A 203 -13.42 10.35 21.44
CA VAL A 203 -13.26 11.51 20.57
C VAL A 203 -12.34 11.12 19.41
N ALA A 204 -12.80 11.31 18.18
CA ALA A 204 -11.93 11.20 17.01
C ALA A 204 -10.83 12.27 17.09
N VAL A 205 -9.59 11.85 16.97
CA VAL A 205 -8.40 12.69 17.12
C VAL A 205 -7.38 12.39 16.04
N LEU A 206 -6.56 13.38 15.71
CA LEU A 206 -5.40 13.18 14.85
C LEU A 206 -4.30 12.44 15.63
N PRO A 207 -3.47 11.61 14.97
CA PRO A 207 -2.32 10.98 15.59
C PRO A 207 -1.32 12.03 16.11
N GLY A 208 -0.65 11.71 17.21
CA GLY A 208 0.38 12.54 17.81
C GLY A 208 0.43 12.46 19.33
N SER A 209 1.27 13.29 19.93
CA SER A 209 1.43 13.36 21.38
C SER A 209 0.42 14.33 22.00
N TYR A 210 -0.28 13.86 23.04
CA TYR A 210 -1.22 14.62 23.84
C TYR A 210 -0.71 14.73 25.27
N SER A 211 -0.41 15.95 25.73
CA SER A 211 -0.11 16.23 27.14
C SER A 211 -1.38 16.13 27.95
N LEU A 212 -1.35 15.33 29.02
CA LEU A 212 -2.49 15.01 29.86
C LEU A 212 -2.43 15.79 31.16
N ALA A 213 -3.54 16.42 31.54
CA ALA A 213 -3.63 17.15 32.79
C ALA A 213 -5.05 17.09 33.37
N GLU A 214 -5.15 17.35 34.67
CA GLU A 214 -6.42 17.58 35.36
C GLU A 214 -6.43 18.95 36.03
N SER A 215 -7.63 19.44 36.30
CA SER A 215 -7.86 20.66 37.09
C SER A 215 -9.17 20.55 37.86
N GLY A 216 -9.37 21.43 38.84
CA GLY A 216 -10.51 21.36 39.74
C GLY A 216 -10.25 20.41 40.91
N GLY A 217 -11.29 19.66 41.29
CA GLY A 217 -11.34 18.82 42.49
C GLY A 217 -12.32 19.36 43.53
N PRO A 218 -12.64 18.54 44.55
CA PRO A 218 -13.37 19.02 45.72
C PRO A 218 -12.67 20.27 46.29
N ALA A 219 -13.46 21.26 46.66
CA ALA A 219 -12.95 22.48 47.26
C ALA A 219 -13.18 22.42 48.77
N ASP A 220 -12.12 22.27 49.53
CA ASP A 220 -12.18 22.42 50.98
C ASP A 220 -11.91 23.87 51.34
N SER A 221 -12.96 24.60 51.69
CA SER A 221 -12.87 25.95 52.28
C SER A 221 -12.02 26.95 51.47
N GLY A 222 -12.04 26.85 50.14
CA GLY A 222 -11.44 27.85 49.23
C GLY A 222 -9.98 27.60 48.83
N ASN A 223 -9.41 26.44 49.17
CA ASN A 223 -8.12 25.97 48.64
C ASN A 223 -8.30 24.75 47.73
N VAL A 224 -7.32 24.52 46.84
CA VAL A 224 -7.19 23.24 46.11
C VAL A 224 -6.93 22.16 47.15
N ASP A 225 -7.82 21.18 47.23
CA ASP A 225 -7.85 20.17 48.29
C ASP A 225 -6.56 19.31 48.33
N PRO A 226 -5.80 19.30 49.45
CA PRO A 226 -4.62 18.45 49.63
C PRO A 226 -4.95 16.97 49.94
N ASP A 227 -6.22 16.60 50.16
CA ASP A 227 -6.60 15.27 50.61
C ASP A 227 -6.65 14.23 49.49
N TYR A 228 -6.49 14.64 48.23
CA TYR A 228 -6.39 13.73 47.10
C TYR A 228 -5.03 13.83 46.42
N THR A 229 -4.40 12.68 46.24
CA THR A 229 -3.15 12.57 45.47
C THR A 229 -3.41 11.92 44.12
N ASN A 230 -2.79 12.48 43.08
CA ASN A 230 -2.85 11.97 41.72
C ASN A 230 -1.88 10.78 41.58
N ALA A 231 -2.40 9.61 41.21
CA ALA A 231 -1.62 8.38 41.07
C ALA A 231 -0.90 8.23 39.71
N GLY A 232 -0.97 9.24 38.84
CA GLY A 232 -0.50 9.22 37.46
C GLY A 232 -1.55 8.71 36.48
N TRP A 233 -1.36 9.03 35.19
CA TRP A 233 -2.23 8.54 34.12
C TRP A 233 -1.87 7.11 33.75
N ASP A 234 -2.89 6.25 33.61
CA ASP A 234 -2.79 4.92 33.02
C ASP A 234 -3.59 4.87 31.71
N CYS A 235 -2.88 4.71 30.59
CA CYS A 235 -3.44 4.62 29.25
C CYS A 235 -3.44 3.18 28.71
N GLY A 236 -3.44 2.18 29.60
CA GLY A 236 -3.48 0.77 29.27
C GLY A 236 -2.24 0.35 28.47
N PRO A 237 -2.37 -0.26 27.27
CA PRO A 237 -1.23 -0.66 26.46
C PRO A 237 -0.27 0.48 26.09
N ALA A 238 -0.74 1.73 26.11
CA ALA A 238 0.10 2.90 25.82
C ALA A 238 1.01 3.30 27.00
N GLY A 239 0.81 2.71 28.18
CA GLY A 239 1.67 2.89 29.36
C GLY A 239 0.97 3.50 30.57
N SER A 240 1.67 3.51 31.70
CA SER A 240 1.20 4.03 32.99
C SER A 240 2.20 5.00 33.63
N GLY A 241 1.72 5.82 34.58
CA GLY A 241 2.51 6.89 35.18
C GLY A 241 2.83 8.04 34.22
N LEU A 242 1.99 8.23 33.21
CA LEU A 242 2.24 9.14 32.09
C LEU A 242 1.85 10.60 32.44
N THR A 243 2.52 11.55 31.79
CA THR A 243 2.09 12.97 31.70
C THR A 243 1.70 13.37 30.28
N ALA A 244 1.92 12.47 29.32
CA ALA A 244 1.52 12.60 27.94
C ALA A 244 1.35 11.20 27.34
N VAL A 245 0.45 11.07 26.36
CA VAL A 245 0.23 9.83 25.62
C VAL A 245 0.46 10.06 24.13
N ASN A 246 1.09 9.10 23.46
CA ASN A 246 1.23 9.13 22.00
C ASN A 246 0.12 8.29 21.37
N VAL A 247 -0.75 8.94 20.60
CA VAL A 247 -1.84 8.30 19.85
C VAL A 247 -1.35 8.06 18.42
N VAL A 248 -1.41 6.82 17.94
CA VAL A 248 -1.04 6.45 16.57
C VAL A 248 -2.29 6.25 15.71
N LEU A 249 -2.16 6.25 14.39
CA LEU A 249 -3.27 5.98 13.46
C LEU A 249 -3.96 4.65 13.81
N GLY A 250 -5.29 4.63 13.66
CA GLY A 250 -6.14 3.49 13.98
C GLY A 250 -6.23 3.11 15.46
N ALA A 251 -5.50 3.77 16.36
CA ALA A 251 -5.51 3.43 17.77
C ALA A 251 -6.76 3.95 18.48
N SER A 252 -7.36 3.12 19.33
CA SER A 252 -8.34 3.54 20.33
C SER A 252 -7.66 3.58 21.70
N VAL A 253 -7.36 4.77 22.20
CA VAL A 253 -6.65 4.98 23.46
C VAL A 253 -7.62 5.44 24.55
N SER A 254 -7.54 4.82 25.72
CA SER A 254 -8.30 5.22 26.91
C SER A 254 -7.34 5.47 28.06
N CYS A 255 -7.33 6.69 28.57
CA CYS A 255 -6.46 7.13 29.65
C CYS A 255 -7.27 7.40 30.91
N THR A 256 -6.97 6.68 31.99
CA THR A 256 -7.58 6.84 33.30
C THR A 256 -6.64 7.56 34.24
N LEU A 257 -7.14 8.60 34.91
CA LEU A 257 -6.46 9.27 36.00
C LEU A 257 -7.16 8.94 37.31
N THR A 258 -6.46 8.30 38.24
CA THR A 258 -6.98 8.01 39.57
C THR A 258 -6.48 9.03 40.58
N ASN A 259 -7.42 9.69 41.27
CA ASN A 259 -7.10 10.41 42.50
C ASN A 259 -7.45 9.56 43.71
N VAL A 260 -6.51 9.42 44.63
CA VAL A 260 -6.65 8.61 45.84
C VAL A 260 -6.77 9.52 47.04
N PHE A 261 -7.81 9.31 47.84
CA PHE A 261 -7.97 9.99 49.12
C PHE A 261 -6.88 9.55 50.10
N VAL A 262 -6.15 10.51 50.65
CA VAL A 262 -5.06 10.30 51.63
C VAL A 262 -5.39 10.86 53.01
N GLY A 263 -6.37 11.77 53.13
CA GLY A 263 -6.78 12.40 54.37
C GLY A 263 -5.69 13.27 55.04
N TYR A 264 -6.09 14.03 56.06
CA TYR A 264 -5.19 14.75 56.96
C TYR A 264 -4.71 13.90 58.14
#